data_AF-A0A3B9CW29-F1
#
_entry.id   AF-A0A3B9CW29-F1
#
_cell.length_a   1.000
_cell.length_b   1.000
_cell.length_c   1.000
_cell.angle_alpha   90.00
_cell.angle_beta   90.00
_cell.angle_gamma   90.00
#
_symmetry.space_group_name_H-M   'P 1'
#
loop_
_entity.id
_entity.type
_entity.pdbx_description
1 polymer ?
#
loop_
_entity_poly.entity_id
_entity_poly.type
_entity_poly.pdbx_seq_one_letter_code
_entity_poly.pdbx_strand_id
1 'polypeptide(L)' 'MKGSPKTGTIGEERFTVTEQHIIDFVYDGMPPILSTPWLIWFLEHAARNAVLPFLEAGESTVGVVVNVEHT' A
#
# COMPACT_ATOMS: atom_id res chain seq x y z
N MET A 1 -11.00 -17.97 7.65
CA MET A 1 -9.99 -17.21 8.41
C MET A 1 -9.53 -18.00 9.62
N LYS A 2 -8.21 -18.01 9.89
CA LYS A 2 -7.56 -18.72 11.03
C LYS A 2 -7.68 -17.97 12.36
N GLY A 3 -8.00 -16.68 12.29
CA GLY A 3 -8.14 -15.78 13.42
C GLY A 3 -8.55 -14.39 12.93
N SER A 4 -8.52 -13.41 13.83
CA SER A 4 -8.79 -12.02 13.47
C SER A 4 -7.67 -11.11 13.96
N PRO A 5 -7.20 -10.15 13.14
CA PRO A 5 -6.25 -9.14 13.61
C PRO A 5 -6.88 -8.35 14.76
N LYS A 6 -6.09 -8.08 15.79
CA LYS A 6 -6.55 -7.28 16.93
C LYS A 6 -6.47 -5.80 16.56
N THR A 7 -7.32 -4.98 17.17
CA THR A 7 -7.18 -3.52 17.06
C THR A 7 -5.75 -3.12 17.48
N GLY A 8 -5.09 -2.35 16.62
CA GLY A 8 -3.68 -1.97 16.80
C GLY A 8 -2.67 -2.93 16.17
N THR A 9 -3.08 -3.97 15.44
CA THR A 9 -2.17 -4.72 14.56
C THR A 9 -1.59 -3.79 13.49
N ILE A 10 -0.28 -3.85 13.27
CA ILE A 10 0.45 -3.00 12.33
C ILE A 10 1.04 -3.88 11.23
N GLY A 11 0.86 -3.45 9.97
CA GLY A 11 1.66 -3.88 8.83
C GLY A 11 2.65 -2.78 8.46
N GLU A 12 3.85 -3.17 8.05
CA GLU A 12 4.90 -2.25 7.66
C GLU A 12 5.51 -2.70 6.35
N GLU A 13 5.76 -1.74 5.46
CA GLU A 13 6.47 -1.95 4.21
C GLU A 13 7.60 -0.91 4.13
N ARG A 14 8.83 -1.36 3.85
CA ARG A 14 9.98 -0.47 3.67
C ARG A 14 10.46 -0.59 2.23
N PHE A 15 10.58 0.54 1.56
CA PHE A 15 11.05 0.61 0.19
C PHE A 15 11.94 1.84 -0.01
N THR A 16 12.78 1.77 -1.04
CA THR A 16 13.54 2.92 -1.55
C THR A 16 12.80 3.45 -2.77
N VAL A 17 12.60 4.77 -2.85
CA VAL A 17 12.06 5.41 -4.05
C VAL A 17 13.07 5.25 -5.19
N THR A 18 12.63 4.72 -6.32
CA THR A 18 13.42 4.55 -7.54
C THR A 18 12.75 5.29 -8.69
N GLU A 19 13.41 5.35 -9.85
CA GLU A 19 12.86 6.00 -11.05
C GLU A 19 11.47 5.48 -11.44
N GLN A 20 11.21 4.19 -11.24
CA GLN A 20 9.92 3.57 -11.51
C GLN A 20 8.79 4.16 -10.64
N HIS A 21 9.09 4.65 -9.44
CA HIS A 21 8.10 5.15 -8.49
C HIS A 21 7.74 6.63 -8.71
N ILE A 22 8.50 7.31 -9.56
CA ILE A 22 8.36 8.73 -9.84
C ILE A 22 7.10 8.97 -10.68
N ILE A 23 6.45 10.11 -10.46
CA ILE A 23 5.35 10.56 -11.30
C ILE A 23 5.78 10.78 -12.76
N ASP A 24 5.07 10.16 -13.71
CA ASP A 24 5.38 10.21 -15.15
C ASP A 24 4.19 10.63 -16.03
N PHE A 25 3.00 10.82 -15.44
CA PHE A 25 1.74 11.10 -16.14
C PHE A 25 1.29 12.57 -16.05
N VAL A 26 2.12 13.46 -15.52
CA VAL A 26 1.85 14.90 -15.44
C VAL A 26 2.95 15.67 -16.17
N TYR A 27 2.57 16.37 -17.24
CA TYR A 27 3.52 17.04 -18.14
C TYR A 27 3.83 18.51 -17.75
N ASP A 28 3.29 19.00 -16.64
CA ASP A 28 3.28 20.42 -16.29
C ASP A 28 4.30 20.81 -15.20
N GLY A 29 5.52 20.29 -15.30
CA GLY A 29 6.64 20.72 -14.44
C GLY A 29 6.65 20.14 -13.02
N MET A 30 5.98 19.01 -12.79
CA MET A 30 6.05 18.29 -11.52
C MET A 30 7.49 17.80 -11.23
N PRO A 31 8.01 17.98 -10.00
CA PRO A 31 9.32 17.46 -9.63
C PRO A 31 9.33 15.92 -9.60
N PRO A 32 10.52 15.30 -9.72
CA PRO A 32 10.67 13.84 -9.68
C PRO A 32 10.46 13.31 -8.24
N ILE A 33 9.21 13.17 -7.84
CA ILE A 33 8.79 12.71 -6.51
C ILE A 33 7.99 11.42 -6.59
N LEU A 34 7.89 10.71 -5.46
CA LEU A 34 7.01 9.54 -5.33
C LEU A 34 5.59 9.90 -5.75
N SER A 35 5.03 9.13 -6.70
CA SER A 35 3.64 9.35 -7.13
C SER A 35 2.64 8.77 -6.12
N THR A 36 1.45 9.38 -6.03
CA THR A 36 0.35 8.87 -5.19
C THR A 36 -0.08 7.44 -5.54
N PRO A 37 -0.16 7.01 -6.82
CA PRO A 37 -0.44 5.62 -7.14
C PRO A 37 0.57 4.64 -6.55
N TRP A 38 1.87 4.96 -6.60
CA TRP A 38 2.90 4.13 -5.97
C TRP A 38 2.80 4.13 -4.44
N LEU A 39 2.53 5.28 -3.81
CA LEU A 39 2.26 5.34 -2.38
C LEU A 39 1.10 4.40 -1.98
N ILE A 40 -0.02 4.46 -2.70
CA ILE A 40 -1.18 3.60 -2.46
C ILE A 40 -0.81 2.12 -2.65
N TRP A 41 -0.04 1.79 -3.69
CA TRP A 41 0.43 0.43 -3.91
C TRP A 41 1.19 -0.13 -2.70
N PHE A 42 2.10 0.66 -2.10
CA PHE A 42 2.83 0.25 -0.91
C PHE A 42 1.93 0.11 0.32
N LEU A 43 0.98 1.04 0.51
CA LEU A 43 0.01 0.97 1.61
C LEU A 43 -0.89 -0.26 1.53
N GLU A 44 -1.35 -0.61 0.32
CA GLU A 44 -2.14 -1.82 0.09
C GLU A 44 -1.33 -3.10 0.36
N HIS A 45 -0.04 -3.12 -0.02
CA HIS A 45 0.85 -4.24 0.29
C HIS A 45 1.09 -4.39 1.80
N ALA A 46 1.35 -3.28 2.49
CA ALA A 46 1.50 -3.27 3.95
C ALA A 46 0.22 -3.81 4.65
N ALA A 47 -0.95 -3.35 4.21
CA ALA A 47 -2.24 -3.79 4.75
C ALA A 47 -2.49 -5.28 4.47
N ARG A 48 -2.23 -5.75 3.24
CA ARG A 48 -2.35 -7.16 2.87
C ARG A 48 -1.42 -8.03 3.71
N ASN A 49 -0.16 -7.62 3.88
CA ASN A 49 0.83 -8.35 4.66
C ASN A 49 0.45 -8.40 6.15
N ALA A 50 -0.19 -7.36 6.69
CA ALA A 50 -0.72 -7.36 8.05
C ALA A 50 -1.83 -8.41 8.25
N VAL A 51 -2.68 -8.61 7.24
CA VAL A 51 -3.83 -9.52 7.31
C VAL A 51 -3.46 -10.97 6.96
N LEU A 52 -2.43 -11.17 6.13
CA LEU A 52 -2.04 -12.48 5.60
C LEU A 52 -1.93 -13.61 6.65
N PRO A 53 -1.34 -13.40 7.85
CA PRO A 53 -1.25 -14.46 8.87
C PRO A 53 -2.60 -14.96 9.40
N PHE A 54 -3.67 -14.18 9.20
CA PHE A 54 -5.01 -14.49 9.69
C PHE A 54 -5.89 -15.21 8.66
N LEU A 55 -5.38 -15.43 7.44
CA LEU A 55 -6.11 -16.05 6.33
C LEU A 55 -5.89 -17.57 6.27
N GLU A 56 -6.93 -18.29 5.86
CA GLU A 56 -6.86 -19.71 5.52
C GLU A 56 -6.19 -19.94 4.17
N ALA A 57 -5.81 -21.18 3.90
CA ALA A 57 -5.38 -21.56 2.56
C ALA A 57 -6.52 -21.32 1.56
N GLY A 58 -6.24 -20.58 0.49
CA GLY A 58 -7.24 -20.21 -0.54
C GLY A 58 -8.02 -18.93 -0.24
N GLU A 59 -7.85 -18.30 0.93
CA GLU A 59 -8.41 -16.98 1.21
C GLU A 59 -7.47 -15.86 0.75
N SER A 60 -8.06 -14.71 0.40
CA SER A 60 -7.35 -13.49 0.07
C SER A 60 -8.18 -12.27 0.49
N THR A 61 -7.60 -11.08 0.38
CA THR A 61 -8.24 -9.80 0.66
C THR A 61 -8.32 -8.94 -0.58
N VAL A 62 -9.29 -8.03 -0.62
CA VAL A 62 -9.44 -7.01 -1.67
C VAL A 62 -9.63 -5.65 -1.00
N GLY A 63 -8.90 -4.64 -1.47
CA GLY A 63 -9.10 -3.26 -1.03
C GLY A 63 -10.40 -2.70 -1.59
N VAL A 64 -11.19 -2.04 -0.75
CA VAL A 64 -12.49 -1.47 -1.15
C VAL A 64 -12.55 0.05 -1.04
N VAL A 65 -11.71 0.63 -0.18
CA VAL A 65 -11.61 2.08 0.05
C VAL A 65 -10.16 2.40 0.42
N VAL A 66 -9.65 3.49 -0.15
CA VAL A 66 -8.41 4.14 0.28
C VAL A 66 -8.71 5.63 0.45
N ASN A 67 -8.25 6.21 1.55
CA ASN A 67 -8.32 7.63 1.81
C ASN A 67 -6.96 8.07 2.34
N VAL A 68 -6.22 8.84 1.53
CA VAL A 68 -4.85 9.24 1.81
C VAL A 68 -4.67 10.71 1.44
N GLU A 69 -3.92 11.41 2.28
CA GLU A 69 -3.46 12.77 2.02
C GLU A 69 -1.95 12.71 1.68
N HIS A 70 -1.57 13.30 0.55
CA HIS A 70 -0.20 13.31 0.04
C HIS A 70 0.21 14.75 -0.26
N THR A 71 0.62 15.47 0.80
CA THR A 71 1.00 16.89 0.79
C THR A 71 2.50 17.09 0.69
#